data_AF-A0A938SS62-F1
#
_entry.id   AF-A0A938SS62-F1
#
_cell.length_a   1.000
_cell.length_b   1.000
_cell.length_c   1.000
_cell.angle_alpha   90.00
_cell.angle_beta   90.00
_cell.angle_gamma   90.00
#
_symmetry.space_group_name_H-M   'P 1'
#
loop_
_entity.id
_entity.type
_entity.pdbx_description
1 polymer ?
#
loop_
_entity_poly.entity_id
_entity_poly.type
_entity_poly.pdbx_seq_one_letter_code
_entity_poly.pdbx_strand_id
1 'polypeptide(L)'
;MTISAFQSLIRDRYYPTDSARGTPGTFMWFVEEVGELATALHENAPGKTPTSEQRSNLAEEFADVLAWLCTLANINGVDLARAARKYTELHRVEGVKD
;
A
#
# COMPACT_ATOMS: atom_id res chain seq x y z
N MET A 1 -4.58 5.00 -14.87
CA MET A 1 -3.35 4.27 -14.48
C MET A 1 -3.74 2.87 -14.05
N THR A 2 -2.96 1.84 -14.37
CA THR A 2 -3.20 0.44 -13.91
C THR A 2 -2.32 0.12 -12.71
N ILE A 3 -2.62 -0.97 -11.97
CA ILE A 3 -1.75 -1.45 -10.87
C ILE A 3 -0.33 -1.69 -11.37
N SER A 4 -0.18 -2.34 -12.53
CA SER A 4 1.13 -2.59 -13.14
C SER A 4 1.85 -1.29 -13.49
N ALA A 5 1.16 -0.30 -14.07
CA ALA A 5 1.77 0.99 -14.39
C ALA A 5 2.21 1.75 -13.13
N PHE A 6 1.42 1.70 -12.05
CA PHE A 6 1.79 2.30 -10.78
C PHE A 6 3.00 1.59 -10.15
N GLN A 7 2.98 0.26 -10.10
CA GLN A 7 4.09 -0.53 -9.58
C GLN A 7 5.40 -0.27 -10.33
N SER A 8 5.35 -0.16 -11.66
CA SER A 8 6.50 0.23 -12.49
C SER A 8 7.01 1.64 -12.16
N LEU A 9 6.11 2.62 -12.00
CA LEU A 9 6.50 3.98 -11.61
C LEU A 9 7.22 4.01 -10.25
N ILE A 10 6.74 3.24 -9.28
CA ILE A 10 7.41 3.10 -7.97
C ILE A 10 8.78 2.44 -8.13
N ARG A 11 8.89 1.40 -8.97
CA ARG A 11 10.16 0.73 -9.25
C ARG A 11 11.19 1.70 -9.81
N ASP A 12 10.81 2.46 -10.84
CA ASP A 12 11.73 3.35 -11.55
C ASP A 12 12.28 4.44 -10.64
N ARG A 13 11.51 4.87 -9.64
CA ARG A 13 11.91 5.92 -8.70
C ARG A 13 12.72 5.40 -7.51
N TYR A 14 12.28 4.31 -6.88
CA TYR A 14 12.72 3.97 -5.52
C TYR A 14 13.43 2.62 -5.42
N TYR A 15 13.39 1.78 -6.46
CA TYR A 15 14.01 0.45 -6.41
C TYR A 15 15.51 0.47 -6.04
N PRO A 16 16.37 1.35 -6.60
CA PRO A 16 17.79 1.33 -6.27
C PRO A 16 18.07 1.53 -4.77
N THR A 17 17.38 2.46 -4.12
CA THR A 17 17.54 2.75 -2.69
C THR A 17 16.91 1.66 -1.83
N ASP A 18 15.69 1.25 -2.16
CA ASP A 18 14.91 0.38 -1.29
C ASP A 18 15.36 -1.08 -1.36
N SER A 19 15.83 -1.52 -2.54
CA SER A 19 16.44 -2.84 -2.69
C SER A 19 17.80 -2.94 -1.98
N ALA A 20 18.57 -1.85 -1.93
CA ALA A 20 19.81 -1.79 -1.16
C ALA A 20 19.57 -1.87 0.36
N ARG A 21 18.45 -1.32 0.86
CA ARG A 21 18.00 -1.49 2.26
C ARG A 21 17.52 -2.93 2.55
N GLY A 22 17.08 -3.65 1.52
CA GLY A 22 16.62 -5.04 1.60
C GLY A 22 15.20 -5.20 2.17
N THR A 23 14.63 -6.40 2.01
CA THR A 23 13.25 -6.69 2.40
C THR A 23 12.95 -6.39 3.88
N PRO A 24 13.75 -6.84 4.88
CA PRO A 24 13.43 -6.58 6.28
C PRO A 24 13.42 -5.08 6.62
N GLY A 25 14.40 -4.32 6.13
CA GLY A 25 14.46 -2.89 6.39
C GLY A 25 13.33 -2.14 5.69
N THR A 26 13.00 -2.50 4.45
CA THR A 26 11.87 -1.89 3.73
C THR A 26 10.52 -2.28 4.31
N PHE A 27 10.39 -3.47 4.89
CA PHE A 27 9.17 -3.87 5.60
C PHE A 27 8.91 -3.00 6.83
N MET A 28 9.96 -2.55 7.54
CA MET A 28 9.79 -1.62 8.66
C MET A 28 9.15 -0.29 8.23
N TRP A 29 9.60 0.27 7.10
CA TRP A 29 8.98 1.47 6.52
C TRP A 29 7.54 1.22 6.12
N PHE A 30 7.24 0.10 5.45
CA PHE A 30 5.84 -0.25 5.16
C PHE A 30 4.96 -0.31 6.42
N VAL A 31 5.47 -0.83 7.54
CA VAL A 31 4.71 -0.88 8.81
C VAL A 31 4.52 0.51 9.43
N GLU A 32 5.48 1.41 9.28
CA GLU A 32 5.39 2.80 9.73
C GLU A 32 4.18 3.50 9.08
N GLU A 33 4.09 3.42 7.76
CA GLU A 33 2.99 4.00 6.96
C GLU A 33 1.63 3.37 7.28
N VAL A 34 1.62 2.07 7.61
CA VAL A 34 0.39 1.42 8.11
C VAL A 34 -0.03 2.01 9.46
N GLY A 35 0.93 2.40 10.31
CA GLY A 35 0.68 3.10 11.56
C GLY A 35 0.19 4.53 11.37
N GLU A 36 0.74 5.25 10.40
CA GLU A 36 0.29 6.60 10.03
C GLU A 36 -1.13 6.56 9.44
N LEU A 37 -1.40 5.60 8.54
CA LEU A 37 -2.76 5.32 8.06
C LEU A 37 -3.72 4.98 9.20
N ALA A 38 -3.31 4.17 10.18
CA ALA A 38 -4.16 3.85 11.33
C ALA A 38 -4.51 5.11 12.15
N THR A 39 -3.56 6.03 12.28
CA THR A 39 -3.79 7.32 12.95
C THR A 39 -4.77 8.17 12.15
N ALA A 40 -4.55 8.35 10.85
CA ALA A 40 -5.45 9.12 9.98
C ALA A 40 -6.88 8.55 9.95
N LEU A 41 -7.02 7.22 9.97
CA LEU A 41 -8.31 6.54 10.09
C LEU A 41 -9.00 6.85 11.42
N HIS A 42 -8.26 6.87 12.54
CA HIS A 42 -8.82 7.22 13.85
C HIS A 42 -9.33 8.66 13.89
N GLU A 43 -8.60 9.60 13.31
CA GLU A 43 -8.99 11.01 13.25
C GLU A 43 -10.25 11.26 12.41
N ASN A 44 -10.45 10.43 11.39
CA ASN A 44 -11.60 10.51 10.48
C ASN A 44 -12.74 9.55 10.87
N ALA A 45 -12.68 8.91 12.04
CA ALA A 45 -13.67 7.93 12.48
C ALA A 45 -15.07 8.54 12.72
N PRO A 46 -16.15 7.72 12.69
CA PRO A 46 -17.51 8.18 13.00
C PRO A 46 -17.60 8.92 14.35
N GLY A 47 -18.29 10.05 14.37
CA GLY A 47 -18.41 10.91 15.55
C GLY A 47 -17.27 11.91 15.74
N LYS A 48 -16.21 11.87 14.91
CA LYS A 48 -15.20 12.92 14.81
C LYS A 48 -15.66 14.01 13.84
N THR A 49 -15.10 15.21 13.99
CA THR A 49 -15.25 16.31 13.03
C THR A 49 -13.86 16.69 12.50
N PRO A 50 -13.32 15.93 11.53
CA PRO A 50 -11.93 16.12 11.08
C PRO A 50 -11.76 17.48 10.40
N THR A 51 -10.57 18.05 10.54
CA THR A 51 -10.17 19.25 9.78
C THR A 51 -10.00 18.90 8.30
N SER A 52 -9.89 19.90 7.43
CA SER A 52 -9.58 19.67 6.02
C SER A 52 -8.19 19.05 5.83
N GLU A 53 -7.24 19.37 6.71
CA GLU A 53 -5.91 18.78 6.73
C GLU A 53 -5.96 17.29 7.08
N GLN A 54 -6.68 16.90 8.13
CA GLN A 54 -6.86 15.49 8.51
C GLN A 54 -7.54 14.66 7.42
N ARG A 55 -8.47 15.27 6.66
CA ARG A 55 -9.08 14.61 5.49
C ARG A 55 -8.10 14.44 4.33
N SER A 56 -7.22 15.42 4.11
CA SER A 56 -6.17 15.34 3.09
C SER A 56 -5.15 14.27 3.47
N ASN A 57 -4.71 14.28 4.73
CA ASN A 57 -3.75 13.31 5.26
C ASN A 57 -4.24 11.89 5.07
N LEU A 58 -5.53 11.60 5.32
CA LEU A 58 -6.08 10.27 5.09
C LEU A 58 -5.83 9.74 3.67
N ALA A 59 -6.01 10.58 2.65
CA ALA A 59 -5.78 10.17 1.26
C ALA A 59 -4.29 9.96 0.95
N GLU A 60 -3.42 10.74 1.60
CA GLU A 60 -1.95 10.64 1.52
C GLU A 60 -1.49 9.31 2.10
N GLU A 61 -1.90 8.96 3.32
CA GLU A 61 -1.51 7.70 3.96
C GLU A 61 -1.96 6.46 3.17
N PHE A 62 -3.14 6.50 2.55
CA PHE A 62 -3.58 5.43 1.64
C PHE A 62 -2.66 5.28 0.43
N ALA A 63 -2.15 6.40 -0.10
CA ALA A 63 -1.22 6.39 -1.21
C ALA A 63 0.16 5.87 -0.78
N ASP A 64 0.64 6.23 0.41
CA ASP A 64 1.93 5.79 0.91
C ASP A 64 1.96 4.30 1.24
N VAL A 65 0.92 3.77 1.90
CA VAL A 65 0.77 2.32 2.10
C VAL A 65 0.76 1.57 0.76
N LEU A 66 0.10 2.11 -0.28
CA LEU A 66 0.09 1.50 -1.60
C LEU A 66 1.47 1.57 -2.28
N ALA A 67 2.19 2.68 -2.14
CA ALA A 67 3.53 2.87 -2.70
C ALA A 67 4.53 1.89 -2.05
N TRP A 68 4.54 1.79 -0.73
CA TRP A 68 5.44 0.89 0.00
C TRP A 68 5.12 -0.59 -0.22
N LEU A 69 3.85 -0.95 -0.40
CA LEU A 69 3.48 -2.29 -0.86
C LEU A 69 4.04 -2.59 -2.25
N CYS A 70 3.99 -1.63 -3.17
CA CYS A 70 4.61 -1.77 -4.50
C CYS A 70 6.13 -1.91 -4.41
N THR A 71 6.79 -1.15 -3.54
CA THR A 71 8.23 -1.28 -3.28
C THR A 71 8.57 -2.70 -2.81
N LEU A 72 7.86 -3.23 -1.80
CA LEU A 72 8.06 -4.60 -1.32
C LEU A 72 7.84 -5.63 -2.43
N ALA A 73 6.79 -5.47 -3.23
CA ALA A 73 6.53 -6.35 -4.36
C ALA A 73 7.66 -6.30 -5.40
N ASN A 74 8.18 -5.12 -5.71
CA ASN A 74 9.30 -4.94 -6.63
C ASN A 74 10.58 -5.63 -6.14
N ILE A 75 10.94 -5.45 -4.86
CA ILE A 75 12.13 -6.09 -4.25
C ILE A 75 12.02 -7.61 -4.30
N ASN A 76 10.82 -8.15 -4.08
CA ASN A 76 10.59 -9.60 -3.98
C ASN A 76 10.11 -10.24 -5.30
N GLY A 77 10.16 -9.52 -6.42
CA GLY A 77 9.81 -10.05 -7.75
C GLY A 77 8.33 -10.43 -7.91
N VAL A 78 7.43 -9.78 -7.18
CA VAL A 78 5.98 -10.03 -7.23
C VAL A 78 5.31 -9.04 -8.18
N ASP A 79 4.54 -9.55 -9.14
CA ASP A 79 3.64 -8.73 -9.97
C ASP A 79 2.29 -8.59 -9.27
N LEU A 80 1.97 -7.37 -8.81
CA LEU A 80 0.75 -7.10 -8.05
C LEU A 80 -0.52 -7.18 -8.92
N ALA A 81 -0.45 -6.80 -10.20
CA ALA A 81 -1.59 -6.93 -11.10
C ALA A 81 -1.92 -8.41 -11.34
N ARG A 82 -0.90 -9.27 -11.40
CA ARG A 82 -1.06 -10.72 -11.42
C ARG A 82 -1.57 -11.28 -10.10
N ALA A 83 -1.04 -10.82 -8.96
CA ALA A 83 -1.47 -11.27 -7.65
C ALA A 83 -2.95 -10.92 -7.38
N ALA A 84 -3.39 -9.72 -7.80
CA ALA A 84 -4.76 -9.26 -7.65
C ALA A 84 -5.79 -10.15 -8.36
N ARG A 85 -5.38 -10.91 -9.39
CA ARG A 85 -6.27 -11.86 -10.09
C ARG A 85 -6.89 -12.91 -9.18
N LYS A 86 -6.26 -13.19 -8.03
CA LYS A 86 -6.85 -13.99 -6.96
C LYS A 86 -8.28 -13.55 -6.61
N TYR A 87 -8.56 -12.24 -6.61
CA TYR A 87 -9.86 -11.68 -6.22
C TYR A 87 -10.70 -11.18 -7.40
N THR A 88 -10.14 -11.09 -8.61
CA THR A 88 -10.88 -10.59 -9.79
C THR A 88 -11.32 -11.69 -10.75
N GLU A 89 -10.72 -12.88 -10.69
CA GLU A 89 -11.18 -14.04 -11.44
C GLU A 89 -12.27 -14.78 -10.65
N LEU A 90 -13.45 -14.94 -11.26
CA LEU A 90 -14.58 -15.66 -10.67
C LEU A 90 -14.16 -17.09 -10.24
N HIS A 91 -14.68 -17.54 -9.10
CA HIS A 91 -14.49 -18.90 -8.53
C HIS A 91 -13.09 -19.23 -7.99
N ARG A 92 -12.19 -18.26 -7.82
CA ARG A 92 -10.86 -18.52 -7.25
C ARG A 92 -10.76 -18.35 -5.73
N VAL A 93 -11.65 -17.57 -5.14
CA VAL A 93 -11.76 -17.38 -3.69
C VAL A 93 -13.21 -17.65 -3.32
N GLU A 94 -13.43 -18.75 -2.61
CA GLU A 94 -14.71 -19.13 -2.05
C GLU A 94 -14.65 -19.02 -0.52
N GLY A 95 -15.73 -18.53 0.09
CA GLY A 95 -15.84 -18.35 1.54
C GLY A 95 -15.58 -16.92 2.02
N VAL A 96 -16.32 -16.53 3.04
CA VAL A 96 -16.04 -15.34 3.85
C VAL A 96 -15.17 -15.82 5.01
N LYS A 97 -14.07 -15.12 5.33
CA LYS A 97 -13.42 -15.36 6.62
C LYS A 97 -14.30 -14.71 7.69
N ASP A 98 -14.80 -15.54 8.60
CA ASP A 98 -15.54 -15.11 9.80
C ASP A 98 -14.68 -14.21 10.72
#